data_AF-A0A3M2JYH9-F1
#
_entry.id   AF-A0A3M2JYH9-F1
#
_cell.length_a   1.000
_cell.length_b   1.000
_cell.length_c   1.000
_cell.angle_alpha   90.00
_cell.angle_beta   90.00
_cell.angle_gamma   90.00
#
_symmetry.space_group_name_H-M   'P 1'
#
loop_
_entity.id
_entity.type
_entity.pdbx_description
1 polymer ?
#
loop_
_entity_poly.entity_id
_entity_poly.type
_entity_poly.pdbx_seq_one_letter_code
_entity_poly.pdbx_strand_id
1 'polypeptide(L)'
;TVARVARSHQVELRLSASARQRMEQSRAWVEEVERRGEPVVYGINTGFGSQARVVIRNDRLRELQRNLILSHAAGVGEPLPVEVVRAAMLLRANTLARGFSGVRVEVVETLLRMLEKNVVPVIPSRGSLGASGDLAPLSHLALVLSRDPAGDVPEYSGRAYVLDETTGEWQLLSGKEAMERADIPRLVLEAKEGLALNNGTQISTALLALACHDARQLLKTADIAMAMTLEALLGISEAYRPEIHQARPYEGQIAIAENIRRLTEGSTLLDRHPEKVQDAYSLRCHPQVLGAVRDTLDFVEGVVQVEMNSSNDNPLIFPELEEPKKALSGGNFHAQPVAFAADFLGIALCEIGSIAERRIFRLSDRNLNEGLPPFLSRNPGVESGLMIAQYTAAALVSENKSLAHP
;
A
#
# COMPACT_ATOMS: atom_id res chain seq x y z
N THR A 1 -10.56 1.46 -8.10
CA THR A 1 -9.43 0.72 -7.51
C THR A 1 -8.80 1.59 -6.43
N VAL A 2 -8.12 1.00 -5.43
CA VAL A 2 -7.47 1.74 -4.34
C VAL A 2 -6.48 2.78 -4.87
N ALA A 3 -5.59 2.38 -5.78
CA ALA A 3 -4.62 3.29 -6.41
C ALA A 3 -5.27 4.50 -7.12
N ARG A 4 -6.45 4.31 -7.75
CA ARG A 4 -7.19 5.40 -8.37
C ARG A 4 -7.68 6.41 -7.33
N VAL A 5 -8.21 5.95 -6.19
CA VAL A 5 -8.68 6.87 -5.13
C VAL A 5 -7.51 7.57 -4.45
N ALA A 6 -6.42 6.83 -4.24
CA ALA A 6 -5.19 7.34 -3.66
C ALA A 6 -4.58 8.49 -4.48
N ARG A 7 -4.57 8.36 -5.81
CA ARG A 7 -3.88 9.28 -6.73
C ARG A 7 -4.78 10.26 -7.47
N SER A 8 -6.10 10.12 -7.38
CA SER A 8 -7.05 11.06 -7.96
C SER A 8 -7.61 11.99 -6.90
N HIS A 9 -7.65 13.28 -7.22
CA HIS A 9 -8.25 14.32 -6.37
C HIS A 9 -9.76 14.50 -6.65
N GLN A 10 -10.29 13.82 -7.68
CA GLN A 10 -11.69 13.86 -8.06
C GLN A 10 -12.27 12.46 -7.95
N VAL A 11 -12.86 12.19 -6.79
CA VAL A 11 -13.47 10.90 -6.48
C VAL A 11 -14.84 11.13 -5.87
N GLU A 12 -15.77 10.24 -6.19
CA GLU A 12 -17.07 10.15 -5.53
C GLU A 12 -17.14 8.80 -4.83
N LEU A 13 -17.40 8.82 -3.53
CA LEU A 13 -17.35 7.65 -2.66
C LEU A 13 -18.64 7.59 -1.84
N ARG A 14 -19.36 6.47 -1.95
CA ARG A 14 -20.62 6.27 -1.24
C ARG A 14 -20.61 4.97 -0.45
N LEU A 15 -21.17 5.00 0.75
CA LEU A 15 -21.44 3.81 1.54
C LEU A 15 -22.71 3.12 1.02
N SER A 16 -22.63 1.82 0.73
CA SER A 16 -23.81 1.06 0.28
C SER A 16 -24.84 0.91 1.40
N ALA A 17 -26.12 0.81 1.03
CA ALA A 17 -27.21 0.58 1.99
C ALA A 17 -26.99 -0.70 2.83
N SER A 18 -26.49 -1.77 2.20
CA SER A 18 -26.18 -3.03 2.91
C SER A 18 -25.06 -2.87 3.94
N ALA A 19 -24.05 -2.05 3.66
CA ALA A 19 -22.96 -1.78 4.59
C ALA A 19 -23.44 -0.95 5.77
N ARG A 20 -24.27 0.08 5.50
CA ARG A 20 -24.93 0.87 6.54
C ARG A 20 -25.71 -0.01 7.51
N GLN A 21 -26.55 -0.92 6.99
CA GLN A 21 -27.36 -1.81 7.81
C GLN A 21 -26.50 -2.72 8.72
N ARG A 22 -25.40 -3.30 8.20
CA ARG A 22 -24.49 -4.13 9.02
C ARG A 22 -23.81 -3.30 10.12
N MET A 23 -23.38 -2.09 9.80
CA MET A 23 -22.78 -1.19 10.78
C MET A 23 -23.77 -0.85 11.90
N GLU A 24 -24.98 -0.44 11.55
CA GLU A 24 -26.06 -0.12 12.50
C GLU A 24 -26.37 -1.30 13.43
N GLN A 25 -26.41 -2.53 12.92
CA GLN A 25 -26.61 -3.72 13.74
C GLN A 25 -25.50 -3.93 14.78
N SER A 26 -24.23 -3.81 14.35
CA SER A 26 -23.11 -3.93 15.29
C SER A 26 -23.05 -2.79 16.30
N ARG A 27 -23.43 -1.58 15.87
CA ARG A 27 -23.44 -0.39 16.71
C ARG A 27 -24.54 -0.45 17.78
N ALA A 28 -25.75 -0.88 17.41
CA ALA A 28 -26.86 -1.04 18.33
C ALA A 28 -26.51 -1.97 19.51
N TRP A 29 -25.72 -3.02 19.25
CA TRP A 29 -25.24 -3.89 20.32
C TRP A 29 -24.24 -3.19 21.24
N VAL A 30 -23.29 -2.41 20.72
CA VAL A 30 -22.34 -1.64 21.55
C VAL A 30 -23.09 -0.66 22.46
N GLU A 31 -24.10 0.03 21.93
CA GLU A 31 -24.91 0.99 22.68
C GLU A 31 -25.72 0.30 23.78
N GLU A 32 -26.22 -0.91 23.54
CA GLU A 32 -26.90 -1.70 24.56
C GLU A 32 -25.95 -2.14 25.69
N VAL A 33 -24.72 -2.55 25.36
CA VAL A 33 -23.69 -2.87 26.36
C VAL A 33 -23.31 -1.65 27.18
N GLU A 34 -23.16 -0.49 26.53
CA GLU A 34 -22.90 0.78 27.21
C GLU A 34 -24.06 1.13 28.17
N ARG A 35 -25.31 1.02 27.71
CA ARG A 35 -26.50 1.30 28.53
C ARG A 35 -26.62 0.37 29.74
N ARG A 36 -26.33 -0.92 29.57
CA ARG A 36 -26.40 -1.93 30.64
C ARG A 36 -25.20 -1.90 31.58
N GLY A 37 -24.03 -1.52 31.08
CA GLY A 37 -22.74 -1.65 31.77
C GLY A 37 -22.18 -3.09 31.78
N GLU A 38 -22.87 -4.04 31.14
CA GLU A 38 -22.48 -5.45 31.03
C GLU A 38 -22.83 -6.02 29.64
N PRO A 39 -22.08 -7.04 29.14
CA PRO A 39 -20.88 -7.62 29.74
C PRO A 39 -19.68 -6.65 29.73
N VAL A 40 -18.64 -7.01 30.49
CA VAL A 40 -17.35 -6.30 30.44
C VAL A 40 -16.62 -6.71 29.15
N VAL A 41 -16.36 -5.75 28.26
CA VAL A 41 -15.82 -5.98 26.92
C VAL A 41 -14.63 -5.06 26.65
N TYR A 42 -13.54 -5.67 26.17
CA TYR A 42 -12.28 -4.98 25.84
C TYR A 42 -12.50 -3.76 24.94
N GLY A 43 -12.06 -2.58 25.41
CA GLY A 43 -12.10 -1.34 24.64
C GLY A 43 -13.49 -0.71 24.46
N ILE A 44 -14.54 -1.34 24.98
CA ILE A 44 -15.88 -0.75 25.11
C ILE A 44 -16.04 -0.13 26.49
N ASN A 45 -15.92 -0.93 27.56
CA ASN A 45 -16.04 -0.49 28.96
C ASN A 45 -14.85 -0.93 29.83
N THR A 46 -13.69 -1.21 29.21
CA THR A 46 -12.41 -1.45 29.89
C THR A 46 -11.30 -0.55 29.36
N GLY A 47 -10.19 -0.47 30.10
CA GLY A 47 -8.92 0.06 29.58
C GLY A 47 -8.31 -0.78 28.45
N PHE A 48 -7.17 -0.33 27.93
CA PHE A 48 -6.47 -0.94 26.78
C PHE A 48 -5.14 -1.60 27.18
N GLY A 49 -4.68 -2.58 26.41
CA GLY A 49 -3.39 -3.24 26.62
C GLY A 49 -3.23 -3.82 28.03
N SER A 50 -2.17 -3.43 28.74
CA SER A 50 -1.92 -3.88 30.11
C SER A 50 -3.00 -3.46 31.12
N GLN A 51 -3.85 -2.49 30.76
CA GLN A 51 -4.97 -2.01 31.57
C GLN A 51 -6.32 -2.66 31.20
N ALA A 52 -6.33 -3.73 30.41
CA ALA A 52 -7.55 -4.43 29.97
C ALA A 52 -8.45 -4.95 31.12
N ARG A 53 -7.93 -5.04 32.35
CA ARG A 53 -8.68 -5.49 33.53
C ARG A 53 -9.39 -4.35 34.28
N VAL A 54 -9.13 -3.10 33.91
CA VAL A 54 -9.73 -1.93 34.58
C VAL A 54 -11.07 -1.62 33.92
N VAL A 55 -12.17 -1.77 34.65
CA VAL A 55 -13.52 -1.39 34.20
C VAL A 55 -13.67 0.13 34.25
N ILE A 56 -14.21 0.71 33.18
CA ILE A 56 -14.38 2.15 33.00
C ILE A 56 -15.86 2.47 33.13
N ARG A 57 -16.16 3.54 33.88
CA ARG A 57 -17.53 4.04 34.05
C ARG A 57 -18.02 4.69 32.76
N ASN A 58 -19.33 4.54 32.50
CA ASN A 58 -19.97 5.03 31.28
C ASN A 58 -19.75 6.53 31.03
N ASP A 59 -19.75 7.35 32.09
CA ASP A 59 -19.53 8.80 32.03
C ASP A 59 -18.13 9.21 31.54
N ARG A 60 -17.17 8.27 31.49
CA ARG A 60 -15.79 8.51 31.04
C ARG A 60 -15.43 7.81 29.72
N LEU A 61 -16.37 7.15 29.05
CA LEU A 61 -16.05 6.39 27.84
C LEU A 61 -15.57 7.29 26.69
N ARG A 62 -16.19 8.45 26.48
CA ARG A 62 -15.74 9.42 25.47
C ARG A 62 -14.33 9.93 25.74
N GLU A 63 -14.04 10.25 27.00
CA GLU A 63 -12.72 10.67 27.46
C GLU A 63 -11.68 9.56 27.24
N LEU A 64 -12.03 8.31 27.56
CA LEU A 64 -11.18 7.14 27.35
C LEU A 64 -10.79 6.99 25.87
N GLN A 65 -11.76 7.06 24.95
CA GLN A 65 -11.49 6.92 23.52
C GLN A 65 -10.61 8.07 22.99
N ARG A 66 -10.84 9.30 23.47
CA ARG A 66 -10.01 10.44 23.09
C ARG A 66 -8.58 10.32 23.60
N ASN A 67 -8.40 9.94 24.86
CA ASN A 67 -7.09 9.75 25.49
C ASN A 67 -6.30 8.63 24.82
N LEU A 68 -6.97 7.57 24.34
CA LEU A 68 -6.33 6.53 23.52
C LEU A 68 -5.68 7.15 22.28
N ILE A 69 -6.42 7.95 21.50
CA ILE A 69 -5.88 8.56 20.29
C ILE A 69 -4.70 9.49 20.61
N LEU A 70 -4.83 10.35 21.62
CA LEU A 70 -3.77 11.28 22.02
C LEU A 70 -2.49 10.56 22.44
N SER A 71 -2.60 9.54 23.28
CA SER A 71 -1.45 8.78 23.79
C SER A 71 -0.76 7.95 22.70
N HIS A 72 -1.51 7.48 21.71
CA HIS A 72 -1.00 6.58 20.68
C HIS A 72 -0.48 7.32 19.45
N ALA A 73 -0.81 8.61 19.26
CA ALA A 73 -0.27 9.45 18.19
C ALA A 73 1.22 9.81 18.40
N ALA A 74 2.06 8.79 18.56
CA ALA A 74 3.48 8.87 18.91
C ALA A 74 4.41 8.57 17.71
N GLY A 75 3.88 8.60 16.48
CA GLY A 75 4.68 8.43 15.27
C GLY A 75 5.71 9.56 15.06
N VAL A 76 6.83 9.25 14.42
CA VAL A 76 7.95 10.18 14.14
C VAL A 76 8.49 10.01 12.71
N GLY A 77 9.40 10.90 12.31
CA GLY A 77 10.04 10.87 10.98
C GLY A 77 9.28 11.67 9.93
N GLU A 78 9.76 11.59 8.69
CA GLU A 78 9.14 12.28 7.55
C GLU A 78 7.69 11.84 7.35
N PRO A 79 6.78 12.75 6.95
CA PRO A 79 5.41 12.38 6.62
C PRO A 79 5.33 11.31 5.53
N LEU A 80 4.38 10.39 5.67
CA LEU A 80 3.99 9.48 4.60
C LEU A 80 3.48 10.27 3.38
N PRO A 81 3.72 9.77 2.16
CA PRO A 81 3.15 10.38 0.95
C PRO A 81 1.62 10.49 1.04
N VAL A 82 1.07 11.57 0.47
CA VAL A 82 -0.36 11.87 0.49
C VAL A 82 -1.18 10.70 -0.05
N GLU A 83 -0.75 10.08 -1.15
CA GLU A 83 -1.45 8.96 -1.76
C GLU A 83 -1.50 7.73 -0.85
N VAL A 84 -0.47 7.50 -0.03
CA VAL A 84 -0.44 6.40 0.96
C VAL A 84 -1.48 6.64 2.04
N VAL A 85 -1.55 7.88 2.56
CA VAL A 85 -2.53 8.24 3.59
C VAL A 85 -3.95 8.14 3.03
N ARG A 86 -4.20 8.63 1.81
CA ARG A 86 -5.50 8.51 1.13
C ARG A 86 -5.90 7.05 0.92
N ALA A 87 -4.97 6.19 0.50
CA ALA A 87 -5.21 4.75 0.40
C ALA A 87 -5.58 4.15 1.77
N ALA A 88 -4.83 4.45 2.82
CA ALA A 88 -5.10 3.96 4.17
C ALA A 88 -6.45 4.41 4.71
N MET A 89 -6.86 5.66 4.47
CA MET A 89 -8.19 6.18 4.80
C MET A 89 -9.30 5.38 4.11
N LEU A 90 -9.15 5.09 2.82
CA LEU A 90 -10.11 4.28 2.07
C LEU A 90 -10.18 2.85 2.63
N LEU A 91 -9.03 2.23 2.89
CA LEU A 91 -8.97 0.89 3.47
C LEU A 91 -9.60 0.86 4.86
N ARG A 92 -9.44 1.92 5.65
CA ARG A 92 -10.04 2.02 6.98
C ARG A 92 -11.55 2.16 6.88
N ALA A 93 -12.04 3.03 6.01
CA ALA A 93 -13.47 3.14 5.71
C ALA A 93 -14.06 1.79 5.26
N ASN A 94 -13.36 1.06 4.36
CA ASN A 94 -13.79 -0.26 3.88
C ASN A 94 -13.86 -1.29 5.02
N THR A 95 -12.85 -1.33 5.89
CA THR A 95 -12.78 -2.24 7.04
C THR A 95 -13.95 -2.03 7.99
N LEU A 96 -14.23 -0.76 8.34
CA LEU A 96 -15.33 -0.39 9.23
C LEU A 96 -16.71 -0.67 8.61
N ALA A 97 -16.85 -0.43 7.31
CA ALA A 97 -18.07 -0.70 6.53
C ALA A 97 -18.45 -2.19 6.43
N ARG A 98 -17.55 -3.10 6.83
CA ARG A 98 -17.88 -4.53 6.95
C ARG A 98 -18.89 -4.78 8.08
N GLY A 99 -18.92 -3.91 9.11
CA GLY A 99 -19.92 -3.95 10.17
C GLY A 99 -19.56 -4.86 11.35
N PHE A 100 -18.26 -5.16 11.55
CA PHE A 100 -17.79 -5.93 12.72
C PHE A 100 -17.12 -5.07 13.79
N SER A 101 -16.97 -3.76 13.55
CA SER A 101 -16.19 -2.88 14.41
C SER A 101 -17.04 -2.08 15.41
N GLY A 102 -18.38 -2.10 15.32
CA GLY A 102 -19.27 -1.44 16.28
C GLY A 102 -19.21 0.09 16.30
N VAL A 103 -18.77 0.70 15.20
CA VAL A 103 -18.70 2.17 15.05
C VAL A 103 -19.96 2.72 14.42
N ARG A 104 -20.21 4.01 14.65
CA ARG A 104 -21.31 4.72 13.99
C ARG A 104 -21.02 4.91 12.49
N VAL A 105 -22.07 5.09 11.71
CA VAL A 105 -21.97 5.26 10.25
C VAL A 105 -21.26 6.57 9.89
N GLU A 106 -21.48 7.59 10.70
CA GLU A 106 -20.91 8.94 10.61
C GLU A 106 -19.38 8.92 10.62
N VAL A 107 -18.76 7.92 11.27
CA VAL A 107 -17.29 7.74 11.26
C VAL A 107 -16.81 7.42 9.83
N VAL A 108 -17.46 6.46 9.17
CA VAL A 108 -17.12 6.08 7.80
C VAL A 108 -17.47 7.19 6.82
N GLU A 109 -18.64 7.81 6.95
CA GLU A 109 -19.02 8.94 6.10
C GLU A 109 -18.07 10.12 6.23
N THR A 110 -17.53 10.37 7.43
CA THR A 110 -16.53 11.42 7.64
C THR A 110 -15.22 11.09 6.93
N LEU A 111 -14.73 9.84 6.99
CA LEU A 111 -13.56 9.42 6.22
C LEU A 111 -13.76 9.58 4.71
N LEU A 112 -14.95 9.23 4.20
CA LEU A 112 -15.28 9.38 2.79
C LEU A 112 -15.30 10.88 2.40
N ARG A 113 -15.95 11.73 3.20
CA ARG A 113 -15.96 13.19 2.96
C ARG A 113 -14.55 13.79 2.99
N MET A 114 -13.70 13.36 3.91
CA MET A 114 -12.29 13.80 3.94
C MET A 114 -11.56 13.43 2.64
N LEU A 115 -11.78 12.23 2.10
CA LEU A 115 -11.19 11.81 0.82
C LEU A 115 -11.71 12.64 -0.36
N GLU A 116 -13.02 12.86 -0.44
CA GLU A 116 -13.68 13.65 -1.48
C GLU A 116 -13.28 15.13 -1.44
N LYS A 117 -13.13 15.69 -0.24
CA LYS A 117 -12.71 17.09 -0.01
C LYS A 117 -11.19 17.26 0.09
N ASN A 118 -10.42 16.21 -0.21
CA ASN A 118 -8.96 16.23 -0.19
C ASN A 118 -8.38 16.78 1.14
N VAL A 119 -8.92 16.32 2.27
CA VAL A 119 -8.35 16.53 3.61
C VAL A 119 -7.56 15.28 3.99
N VAL A 120 -6.24 15.41 4.07
CA VAL A 120 -5.32 14.28 4.24
C VAL A 120 -4.47 14.49 5.49
N PRO A 121 -4.63 13.66 6.55
CA PRO A 121 -3.82 13.79 7.76
C PRO A 121 -2.33 13.69 7.49
N VAL A 122 -1.53 14.46 8.23
CA VAL A 122 -0.07 14.31 8.27
C VAL A 122 0.24 13.14 9.18
N ILE A 123 0.73 12.04 8.60
CA ILE A 123 1.07 10.83 9.34
C ILE A 123 2.58 10.60 9.23
N PRO A 124 3.34 10.64 10.34
CA PRO A 124 4.76 10.30 10.33
C PRO A 124 5.01 8.85 9.92
N SER A 125 6.12 8.61 9.21
CA SER A 125 6.44 7.31 8.58
C SER A 125 6.91 6.21 9.54
N ARG A 126 7.27 6.53 10.79
CA ARG A 126 7.77 5.55 11.78
C ARG A 126 6.90 5.51 13.03
N GLY A 127 6.77 4.32 13.63
CA GLY A 127 6.07 4.12 14.91
C GLY A 127 5.08 2.96 14.92
N SER A 128 4.81 2.32 13.77
CA SER A 128 4.08 1.05 13.74
C SER A 128 5.02 -0.13 14.01
N LEU A 129 4.53 -1.11 14.77
CA LEU A 129 5.20 -2.39 14.96
C LEU A 129 4.68 -3.48 14.00
N GLY A 130 3.53 -3.25 13.36
CA GLY A 130 2.81 -4.28 12.58
C GLY A 130 2.21 -5.42 13.42
N ALA A 131 2.77 -5.76 14.59
CA ALA A 131 2.28 -6.84 15.45
C ALA A 131 1.02 -6.49 16.25
N SER A 132 0.83 -5.22 16.60
CA SER A 132 -0.35 -4.69 17.31
C SER A 132 -1.25 -3.83 16.42
N GLY A 133 -1.11 -3.96 15.09
CA GLY A 133 -1.64 -3.01 14.12
C GLY A 133 -0.86 -1.70 14.04
N ASP A 134 -1.28 -0.83 13.12
CA ASP A 134 -0.75 0.49 12.82
C ASP A 134 -1.23 1.56 13.81
N LEU A 135 -1.18 1.26 15.10
CA LEU A 135 -1.74 2.09 16.18
C LEU A 135 -1.30 3.55 16.09
N ALA A 136 0.01 3.79 15.99
CA ALA A 136 0.53 5.15 16.00
C ALA A 136 0.18 5.94 14.74
N PRO A 137 0.44 5.41 13.53
CA PRO A 137 0.00 6.05 12.28
C PRO A 137 -1.51 6.32 12.22
N LEU A 138 -2.36 5.34 12.56
CA LEU A 138 -3.81 5.52 12.50
C LEU A 138 -4.34 6.45 13.60
N SER A 139 -3.62 6.61 14.71
CA SER A 139 -3.96 7.62 15.72
C SER A 139 -3.74 9.04 15.20
N HIS A 140 -2.72 9.29 14.37
CA HIS A 140 -2.54 10.59 13.69
C HIS A 140 -3.70 10.92 12.73
N LEU A 141 -4.22 9.91 12.02
CA LEU A 141 -5.46 10.05 11.24
C LEU A 141 -6.66 10.39 12.14
N ALA A 142 -6.82 9.66 13.25
CA ALA A 142 -7.92 9.85 14.17
C ALA A 142 -7.88 11.21 14.90
N LEU A 143 -6.70 11.81 15.10
CA LEU A 143 -6.57 13.15 15.66
C LEU A 143 -7.28 14.21 14.82
N VAL A 144 -7.12 14.14 13.49
CA VAL A 144 -7.76 15.09 12.56
C VAL A 144 -9.27 14.87 12.56
N LEU A 145 -9.71 13.62 12.45
CA LEU A 145 -11.12 13.23 12.38
C LEU A 145 -11.91 13.55 13.65
N SER A 146 -11.27 13.45 14.83
CA SER A 146 -11.97 13.50 16.13
C SER A 146 -11.52 14.65 17.02
N ARG A 147 -12.41 15.14 17.88
CA ARG A 147 -12.16 16.19 18.89
C ARG A 147 -12.44 15.70 20.30
N ASP A 148 -12.05 16.51 21.28
CA ASP A 148 -12.38 16.26 22.68
C ASP A 148 -13.86 16.57 22.96
N PRO A 149 -14.55 15.80 23.83
CA PRO A 149 -15.90 16.15 24.28
C PRO A 149 -15.98 17.54 24.94
N ALA A 150 -14.94 17.97 25.66
CA ALA A 150 -14.91 19.25 26.37
C ALA A 150 -14.60 20.46 25.46
N GLY A 151 -14.06 20.25 24.26
CA GLY A 151 -13.76 21.34 23.33
C GLY A 151 -13.03 20.93 22.06
N ASP A 152 -13.12 21.80 21.05
CA ASP A 152 -12.41 21.64 19.78
C ASP A 152 -11.26 22.64 19.68
N VAL A 153 -10.05 22.20 20.04
CA VAL A 153 -8.85 23.05 20.06
C VAL A 153 -7.83 22.63 18.99
N PRO A 154 -7.21 23.57 18.25
CA PRO A 154 -6.24 23.28 17.19
C PRO A 154 -5.04 22.45 17.66
N GLU A 155 -4.53 22.70 18.87
CA GLU A 155 -3.28 22.13 19.39
C GLU A 155 -3.34 20.61 19.52
N TYR A 156 -4.52 20.06 19.78
CA TYR A 156 -4.76 18.62 19.88
C TYR A 156 -5.41 18.04 18.63
N SER A 157 -5.50 18.79 17.53
CA SER A 157 -6.15 18.32 16.30
C SER A 157 -5.25 17.58 15.32
N GLY A 158 -3.95 17.46 15.63
CA GLY A 158 -2.97 17.01 14.66
C GLY A 158 -2.81 18.02 13.53
N ARG A 159 -2.28 17.56 12.40
CA ARG A 159 -2.09 18.37 11.19
C ARG A 159 -2.67 17.64 9.99
N ALA A 160 -3.12 18.39 9.00
CA ALA A 160 -3.60 17.84 7.74
C ALA A 160 -3.18 18.73 6.56
N TYR A 161 -2.97 18.09 5.42
CA TYR A 161 -2.89 18.74 4.14
C TYR A 161 -4.30 18.91 3.57
N VAL A 162 -4.59 20.09 3.02
CA VAL A 162 -5.80 20.37 2.26
C VAL A 162 -5.40 20.82 0.87
N LEU A 163 -5.98 20.22 -0.17
CA LEU A 163 -5.71 20.63 -1.55
C LEU A 163 -6.42 21.95 -1.85
N ASP A 164 -5.66 22.96 -2.26
CA ASP A 164 -6.23 24.18 -2.82
C ASP A 164 -6.57 23.93 -4.30
N GLU A 165 -7.85 23.82 -4.63
CA GLU A 165 -8.29 23.55 -6.00
C GLU A 165 -7.95 24.67 -7.00
N THR A 166 -7.67 25.88 -6.51
CA THR A 166 -7.32 27.02 -7.37
C THR A 166 -5.86 26.95 -7.80
N THR A 167 -4.96 26.58 -6.88
CA THR A 167 -3.52 26.52 -7.15
C THR A 167 -3.03 25.12 -7.51
N GLY A 168 -3.78 24.09 -7.13
CA GLY A 168 -3.36 22.69 -7.22
C GLY A 168 -2.34 22.27 -6.16
N GLU A 169 -2.09 23.10 -5.14
CA GLU A 169 -1.07 22.85 -4.12
C GLU A 169 -1.68 22.39 -2.79
N TRP A 170 -0.92 21.60 -2.03
CA TRP A 170 -1.29 21.16 -0.70
C TRP A 170 -0.93 22.21 0.35
N GLN A 171 -1.91 22.65 1.14
CA GLN A 171 -1.71 23.58 2.25
C GLN A 171 -1.71 22.81 3.57
N LEU A 172 -0.69 23.04 4.40
CA LEU A 172 -0.57 22.43 5.73
C LEU A 172 -1.29 23.28 6.77
N LEU A 173 -2.27 22.69 7.45
CA LEU A 173 -3.08 23.34 8.48
C LEU A 173 -3.15 22.49 9.75
N SER A 174 -3.65 23.05 10.85
CA SER A 174 -4.11 22.21 11.96
C SER A 174 -5.28 21.32 11.49
N GLY A 175 -5.46 20.16 12.12
CA GLY A 175 -6.57 19.27 11.77
C GLY A 175 -7.94 19.94 11.92
N LYS A 176 -8.10 20.85 12.90
CA LYS A 176 -9.31 21.65 13.08
C LYS A 176 -9.58 22.57 11.89
N GLU A 177 -8.62 23.43 11.54
CA GLU A 177 -8.75 24.37 10.43
C GLU A 177 -8.94 23.66 9.09
N ALA A 178 -8.27 22.52 8.88
CA ALA A 178 -8.42 21.71 7.68
C ALA A 178 -9.84 21.16 7.51
N MET A 179 -10.42 20.65 8.60
CA MET A 179 -11.78 20.12 8.62
C MET A 179 -12.82 21.24 8.48
N GLU A 180 -12.61 22.39 9.12
CA GLU A 180 -13.46 23.60 8.97
C GLU A 180 -13.45 24.13 7.54
N ARG A 181 -12.28 24.23 6.90
CA ARG A 181 -12.15 24.68 5.51
C ARG A 181 -12.88 23.76 4.52
N ALA A 182 -12.96 22.46 4.84
CA ALA A 182 -13.67 21.47 4.04
C ALA A 182 -15.16 21.31 4.40
N ASP A 183 -15.66 22.09 5.37
CA ASP A 183 -17.02 21.98 5.92
C ASP A 183 -17.33 20.57 6.48
N ILE A 184 -16.35 19.98 7.17
CA ILE A 184 -16.47 18.66 7.79
C ILE A 184 -16.43 18.81 9.31
N PRO A 185 -17.53 18.51 10.03
CA PRO A 185 -17.52 18.55 11.49
C PRO A 185 -16.67 17.42 12.07
N ARG A 186 -15.82 17.75 13.04
CA ARG A 186 -15.02 16.77 13.80
C ARG A 186 -15.87 16.03 14.82
N LEU A 187 -15.63 14.73 14.97
CA LEU A 187 -16.46 13.85 15.78
C LEU A 187 -16.02 13.81 17.24
N VAL A 188 -16.97 13.79 18.17
CA VAL A 188 -16.72 13.28 19.53
C VAL A 188 -16.89 11.77 19.46
N LEU A 189 -15.83 11.03 19.77
CA LEU A 189 -15.83 9.57 19.69
C LEU A 189 -16.66 8.96 20.82
N GLU A 190 -17.50 7.99 20.45
CA GLU A 190 -18.27 7.18 21.39
C GLU A 190 -17.53 5.87 21.72
N ALA A 191 -18.08 5.08 22.65
CA ALA A 191 -17.50 3.80 23.05
C ALA A 191 -17.03 2.96 21.85
N LYS A 192 -15.83 2.39 21.97
CA LYS A 192 -15.07 1.62 20.96
C LYS A 192 -14.51 2.40 19.78
N GLU A 193 -15.00 3.59 19.44
CA GLU A 193 -14.66 4.24 18.17
C GLU A 193 -13.20 4.69 18.06
N GLY A 194 -12.56 5.08 19.17
CA GLY A 194 -11.12 5.39 19.18
C GLY A 194 -10.29 4.16 18.86
N LEU A 195 -10.58 3.04 19.52
CA LEU A 195 -9.89 1.77 19.26
C LEU A 195 -10.17 1.26 17.84
N ALA A 196 -11.44 1.33 17.41
CA ALA A 196 -11.83 0.95 16.06
C ALA A 196 -11.30 1.94 15.00
N LEU A 197 -10.75 3.09 15.34
CA LEU A 197 -10.07 3.97 14.38
C LEU A 197 -8.57 3.67 14.29
N ASN A 198 -7.91 3.33 15.40
CA ASN A 198 -6.45 3.12 15.40
C ASN A 198 -5.98 1.65 15.31
N ASN A 199 -6.83 0.66 15.55
CA ASN A 199 -6.45 -0.74 15.57
C ASN A 199 -6.70 -1.46 14.23
N GLY A 200 -5.66 -1.75 13.45
CA GLY A 200 -5.73 -2.46 12.16
C GLY A 200 -4.46 -2.27 11.33
N THR A 201 -4.40 -2.80 10.11
CA THR A 201 -3.19 -2.89 9.28
C THR A 201 -3.21 -1.96 8.05
N GLN A 202 -4.05 -0.92 8.08
CA GLN A 202 -4.38 -0.15 6.88
C GLN A 202 -3.20 0.66 6.31
N ILE A 203 -2.23 1.06 7.13
CA ILE A 203 -1.08 1.85 6.66
C ILE A 203 -0.08 0.92 5.98
N SER A 204 0.28 -0.21 6.61
CA SER A 204 1.12 -1.23 5.98
C SER A 204 0.49 -1.77 4.70
N THR A 205 -0.81 -2.05 4.72
CA THR A 205 -1.54 -2.57 3.54
C THR A 205 -1.62 -1.53 2.42
N ALA A 206 -1.81 -0.24 2.75
CA ALA A 206 -1.83 0.82 1.76
C ALA A 206 -0.48 0.98 1.04
N LEU A 207 0.63 0.97 1.79
CA LEU A 207 1.98 0.99 1.25
C LEU A 207 2.19 -0.17 0.27
N LEU A 208 1.90 -1.39 0.71
CA LEU A 208 2.09 -2.58 -0.12
C LEU A 208 1.17 -2.60 -1.34
N ALA A 209 -0.09 -2.17 -1.21
CA ALA A 209 -1.03 -2.10 -2.33
C ALA A 209 -0.58 -1.13 -3.42
N LEU A 210 -0.06 0.04 -3.04
CA LEU A 210 0.48 1.01 -4.00
C LEU A 210 1.79 0.51 -4.62
N ALA A 211 2.67 -0.10 -3.82
CA ALA A 211 3.89 -0.73 -4.32
C ALA A 211 3.59 -1.84 -5.34
N CYS A 212 2.58 -2.69 -5.11
CA CYS A 212 2.16 -3.70 -6.09
C CYS A 212 1.67 -3.07 -7.39
N HIS A 213 0.88 -2.00 -7.31
CA HIS A 213 0.39 -1.29 -8.48
C HIS A 213 1.55 -0.72 -9.33
N ASP A 214 2.54 -0.12 -8.68
CA ASP A 214 3.72 0.42 -9.35
C ASP A 214 4.64 -0.69 -9.88
N ALA A 215 4.81 -1.78 -9.13
CA ALA A 215 5.53 -2.97 -9.58
C ALA A 215 4.93 -3.55 -10.88
N ARG A 216 3.61 -3.56 -11.01
CA ARG A 216 2.91 -3.98 -12.25
C ARG A 216 3.29 -3.10 -13.44
N GLN A 217 3.36 -1.78 -13.23
CA GLN A 217 3.77 -0.84 -14.27
C GLN A 217 5.27 -0.98 -14.61
N LEU A 218 6.10 -1.21 -13.58
CA LEU A 218 7.53 -1.43 -13.74
C LEU A 218 7.82 -2.71 -14.53
N LEU A 219 7.12 -3.82 -14.23
CA LEU A 219 7.24 -5.08 -14.96
C LEU A 219 6.88 -4.92 -16.44
N LYS A 220 5.77 -4.22 -16.73
CA LYS A 220 5.38 -3.87 -18.11
C LYS A 220 6.48 -3.06 -18.82
N THR A 221 7.03 -2.07 -18.11
CA THR A 221 8.11 -1.22 -18.65
C THR A 221 9.38 -2.03 -18.91
N ALA A 222 9.70 -2.99 -18.04
CA ALA A 222 10.85 -3.86 -18.17
C ALA A 222 10.75 -4.78 -19.40
N ASP A 223 9.55 -5.29 -19.73
CA ASP A 223 9.31 -6.07 -20.96
C ASP A 223 9.50 -5.21 -22.22
N ILE A 224 8.99 -3.98 -22.22
CA ILE A 224 9.17 -3.04 -23.34
C ILE A 224 10.65 -2.70 -23.53
N ALA A 225 11.35 -2.34 -22.45
CA ALA A 225 12.78 -2.05 -22.50
C ALA A 225 13.60 -3.28 -22.94
N MET A 226 13.18 -4.48 -22.55
CA MET A 226 13.79 -5.73 -22.98
C MET A 226 13.59 -5.96 -24.48
N ALA A 227 12.38 -5.78 -25.02
CA ALA A 227 12.11 -5.93 -26.45
C ALA A 227 12.99 -4.98 -27.29
N MET A 228 13.07 -3.71 -26.90
CA MET A 228 13.96 -2.72 -27.54
C MET A 228 15.44 -3.14 -27.46
N THR A 229 15.86 -3.68 -26.33
CA THR A 229 17.24 -4.16 -26.14
C THR A 229 17.52 -5.38 -27.02
N LEU A 230 16.55 -6.28 -27.16
CA LEU A 230 16.68 -7.47 -27.99
C LEU A 230 16.86 -7.08 -29.46
N GLU A 231 16.11 -6.10 -29.95
CA GLU A 231 16.29 -5.56 -31.30
C GLU A 231 17.65 -4.86 -31.48
N ALA A 232 18.06 -4.01 -30.52
CA ALA A 232 19.33 -3.31 -30.58
C ALA A 232 20.54 -4.26 -30.60
N LEU A 233 20.42 -5.42 -29.95
CA LEU A 233 21.45 -6.45 -29.87
C LEU A 233 21.19 -7.63 -30.81
N LEU A 234 20.35 -7.42 -31.84
CA LEU A 234 20.10 -8.41 -32.89
C LEU A 234 19.85 -9.81 -32.31
N GLY A 235 19.02 -9.86 -31.27
CA GLY A 235 18.82 -11.02 -30.42
C GLY A 235 18.06 -12.14 -31.11
N ILE A 236 18.07 -13.30 -30.47
CA ILE A 236 17.49 -14.54 -31.00
C ILE A 236 16.06 -14.70 -30.50
N SER A 237 15.11 -14.70 -31.43
CA SER A 237 13.68 -14.82 -31.11
C SER A 237 13.30 -16.23 -30.66
N GLU A 238 14.05 -17.26 -31.08
CA GLU A 238 13.78 -18.66 -30.76
C GLU A 238 13.72 -18.92 -29.24
N ALA A 239 14.48 -18.15 -28.45
CA ALA A 239 14.49 -18.23 -26.99
C ALA A 239 13.12 -17.98 -26.32
N TYR A 240 12.19 -17.32 -27.03
CA TYR A 240 10.88 -16.90 -26.52
C TYR A 240 9.74 -17.79 -27.04
N ARG A 241 10.05 -18.84 -27.79
CA ARG A 241 9.08 -19.73 -28.42
C ARG A 241 8.15 -20.39 -27.40
N PRO A 242 6.84 -20.50 -27.69
CA PRO A 242 5.88 -21.14 -26.80
C PRO A 242 6.32 -22.54 -26.35
N GLU A 243 6.92 -23.33 -27.23
CA GLU A 243 7.31 -24.71 -26.96
C GLU A 243 8.32 -24.81 -25.80
N ILE A 244 9.28 -23.88 -25.72
CA ILE A 244 10.27 -23.82 -24.63
C ILE A 244 9.56 -23.55 -23.30
N HIS A 245 8.63 -22.60 -23.29
CA HIS A 245 7.98 -22.15 -22.07
C HIS A 245 6.83 -23.07 -21.62
N GLN A 246 6.20 -23.79 -22.56
CA GLN A 246 5.22 -24.84 -22.26
C GLN A 246 5.89 -26.09 -21.69
N ALA A 247 7.13 -26.40 -22.09
CA ALA A 247 7.89 -27.51 -21.52
C ALA A 247 8.24 -27.31 -20.03
N ARG A 248 8.20 -26.06 -19.53
CA ARG A 248 8.36 -25.71 -18.11
C ARG A 248 7.32 -24.65 -17.71
N PRO A 249 6.07 -25.05 -17.39
CA PRO A 249 4.90 -24.19 -17.50
C PRO A 249 4.64 -23.33 -16.25
N TYR A 250 5.63 -22.51 -15.85
CA TYR A 250 5.36 -21.42 -14.91
C TYR A 250 4.55 -20.32 -15.61
N GLU A 251 3.44 -19.90 -15.01
CA GLU A 251 2.50 -18.97 -15.64
C GLU A 251 3.16 -17.63 -15.98
N GLY A 252 3.91 -17.04 -15.03
CA GLY A 252 4.66 -15.83 -15.24
C GLY A 252 5.68 -15.96 -16.35
N GLN A 253 6.41 -17.08 -16.41
CA GLN A 253 7.40 -17.32 -17.46
C GLN A 253 6.76 -17.35 -18.85
N ILE A 254 5.63 -18.06 -19.00
CA ILE A 254 4.89 -18.12 -20.27
C ILE A 254 4.39 -16.73 -20.66
N ALA A 255 3.81 -15.99 -19.72
CA ALA A 255 3.26 -14.66 -19.98
C ALA A 255 4.33 -13.64 -20.40
N ILE A 256 5.49 -13.63 -19.74
CA ILE A 256 6.59 -12.73 -20.11
C ILE A 256 7.11 -13.10 -21.51
N ALA A 257 7.30 -14.39 -21.81
CA ALA A 257 7.72 -14.81 -23.14
C ALA A 257 6.74 -14.39 -24.24
N GLU A 258 5.43 -14.55 -23.98
CA GLU A 258 4.39 -14.09 -24.88
C GLU A 258 4.41 -12.58 -25.09
N ASN A 259 4.61 -11.80 -24.02
CA ASN A 259 4.74 -10.35 -24.12
C ASN A 259 5.91 -9.95 -25.02
N ILE A 260 7.09 -10.54 -24.83
CA ILE A 260 8.26 -10.24 -25.67
C ILE A 260 7.99 -10.59 -27.13
N ARG A 261 7.45 -11.79 -27.42
CA ARG A 261 7.09 -12.17 -28.80
C ARG A 261 6.13 -11.17 -29.45
N ARG A 262 5.11 -10.71 -28.71
CA ARG A 262 4.15 -9.72 -29.22
C ARG A 262 4.80 -8.35 -29.44
N LEU A 263 5.70 -7.94 -28.55
CA LEU A 263 6.39 -6.65 -28.66
C LEU A 263 7.40 -6.61 -29.81
N THR A 264 7.96 -7.76 -30.20
CA THR A 264 8.94 -7.87 -31.30
C THR A 264 8.34 -8.47 -32.58
N GLU A 265 7.02 -8.62 -32.65
CA GLU A 265 6.33 -9.13 -33.83
C GLU A 265 6.61 -8.23 -35.05
N GLY A 266 7.03 -8.83 -36.16
CA GLY A 266 7.38 -8.11 -37.38
C GLY A 266 8.72 -7.37 -37.34
N SER A 267 9.50 -7.51 -36.27
CA SER A 267 10.85 -6.94 -36.21
C SER A 267 11.71 -7.46 -37.36
N THR A 268 12.46 -6.57 -37.99
CA THR A 268 13.46 -6.92 -39.02
C THR A 268 14.88 -6.93 -38.46
N LEU A 269 15.07 -6.75 -37.15
CA LEU A 269 16.37 -6.66 -36.50
C LEU A 269 16.76 -7.97 -35.78
N LEU A 270 15.79 -8.74 -35.31
CA LEU A 270 16.05 -10.03 -34.68
C LEU A 270 16.59 -11.06 -35.67
N ASP A 271 17.31 -12.05 -35.15
CA ASP A 271 17.81 -13.23 -35.88
C ASP A 271 18.69 -12.88 -37.12
N ARG A 272 19.34 -11.72 -37.13
CA ARG A 272 20.19 -11.24 -38.23
C ARG A 272 21.50 -12.00 -38.41
N HIS A 273 21.97 -12.66 -37.36
CA HIS A 273 23.25 -13.36 -37.30
C HIS A 273 23.05 -14.88 -37.25
N PRO A 274 23.04 -15.59 -38.39
CA PRO A 274 22.79 -17.03 -38.42
C PRO A 274 23.87 -17.86 -37.68
N GLU A 275 25.07 -17.31 -37.51
CA GLU A 275 26.16 -17.91 -36.73
C GLU A 275 25.95 -17.81 -35.21
N LYS A 276 25.06 -16.91 -34.76
CA LYS A 276 24.80 -16.67 -33.34
C LYS A 276 23.83 -17.73 -32.82
N VAL A 277 24.37 -18.68 -32.05
CA VAL A 277 23.59 -19.84 -31.57
C VAL A 277 22.74 -19.49 -30.35
N GLN A 278 23.24 -18.64 -29.44
CA GLN A 278 22.55 -18.27 -28.20
C GLN A 278 22.91 -16.86 -27.75
N ASP A 279 21.91 -16.15 -27.21
CA ASP A 279 22.15 -14.96 -26.41
C ASP A 279 22.59 -15.31 -24.98
N ALA A 280 23.29 -14.39 -24.31
CA ALA A 280 23.51 -14.55 -22.87
C ALA A 280 22.27 -14.30 -22.02
N TYR A 281 22.37 -14.68 -20.76
CA TYR A 281 21.24 -14.85 -19.85
C TYR A 281 20.45 -13.56 -19.59
N SER A 282 21.08 -12.39 -19.58
CA SER A 282 20.36 -11.11 -19.40
C SER A 282 19.35 -10.80 -20.51
N LEU A 283 19.45 -11.51 -21.65
CA LEU A 283 18.46 -11.51 -22.71
C LEU A 283 17.64 -12.81 -22.67
N ARG A 284 18.28 -13.95 -22.93
CA ARG A 284 17.61 -15.24 -23.12
C ARG A 284 16.84 -15.75 -21.90
N CYS A 285 17.28 -15.40 -20.69
CA CYS A 285 16.63 -15.82 -19.45
C CYS A 285 15.63 -14.79 -18.92
N HIS A 286 15.31 -13.73 -19.68
CA HIS A 286 14.35 -12.71 -19.25
C HIS A 286 12.98 -13.30 -18.87
N PRO A 287 12.38 -14.25 -19.63
CA PRO A 287 11.13 -14.89 -19.22
C PRO A 287 11.23 -15.64 -17.90
N GLN A 288 12.35 -16.32 -17.65
CA GLN A 288 12.57 -17.11 -16.44
C GLN A 288 12.74 -16.21 -15.21
N VAL A 289 13.46 -15.10 -15.36
CA VAL A 289 13.72 -14.16 -14.25
C VAL A 289 12.49 -13.30 -13.99
N LEU A 290 11.98 -12.57 -14.99
CA LEU A 290 10.81 -11.71 -14.78
C LEU A 290 9.50 -12.50 -14.65
N GLY A 291 9.46 -13.74 -15.11
CA GLY A 291 8.35 -14.65 -14.83
C GLY A 291 8.24 -14.98 -13.34
N ALA A 292 9.36 -15.27 -12.68
CA ALA A 292 9.37 -15.49 -11.23
C ALA A 292 8.99 -14.22 -10.45
N VAL A 293 9.41 -13.04 -10.92
CA VAL A 293 8.99 -11.75 -10.37
C VAL A 293 7.48 -11.56 -10.52
N ARG A 294 6.92 -11.89 -11.70
CA ARG A 294 5.49 -11.81 -11.97
C ARG A 294 4.68 -12.73 -11.06
N ASP A 295 5.07 -13.98 -10.94
CA ASP A 295 4.40 -14.97 -10.08
C ASP A 295 4.45 -14.54 -8.60
N THR A 296 5.59 -13.97 -8.17
CA THR A 296 5.72 -13.40 -6.82
C THR A 296 4.80 -12.20 -6.62
N LEU A 297 4.74 -11.28 -7.59
CA LEU A 297 3.82 -10.14 -7.54
C LEU A 297 2.35 -10.59 -7.49
N ASP A 298 1.96 -11.59 -8.27
CA ASP A 298 0.60 -12.15 -8.25
C ASP A 298 0.27 -12.78 -6.87
N PHE A 299 1.23 -13.47 -6.23
CA PHE A 299 1.10 -13.95 -4.85
C PHE A 299 0.89 -12.79 -3.86
N VAL A 300 1.75 -11.77 -3.91
CA VAL A 300 1.69 -10.60 -3.02
C VAL A 300 0.36 -9.87 -3.19
N GLU A 301 -0.08 -9.65 -4.44
CA GLU A 301 -1.38 -9.04 -4.72
C GLU A 301 -2.54 -9.85 -4.13
N GLY A 302 -2.45 -11.19 -4.15
CA GLY A 302 -3.42 -12.06 -3.48
C GLY A 302 -3.51 -11.80 -1.97
N VAL A 303 -2.35 -11.67 -1.29
CA VAL A 303 -2.30 -11.32 0.14
C VAL A 303 -2.91 -9.94 0.39
N VAL A 304 -2.54 -8.93 -0.40
CA VAL A 304 -3.08 -7.57 -0.27
C VAL A 304 -4.59 -7.56 -0.51
N GLN A 305 -5.10 -8.32 -1.49
CA GLN A 305 -6.53 -8.42 -1.78
C GLN A 305 -7.33 -8.99 -0.61
N VAL A 306 -6.79 -9.98 0.10
CA VAL A 306 -7.41 -10.50 1.32
C VAL A 306 -7.39 -9.44 2.42
N GLU A 307 -6.22 -8.86 2.69
CA GLU A 307 -6.04 -7.93 3.80
C GLU A 307 -6.88 -6.64 3.63
N MET A 308 -6.88 -6.04 2.44
CA MET A 308 -7.63 -4.82 2.14
C MET A 308 -9.15 -4.98 2.32
N ASN A 309 -9.62 -6.23 2.26
CA ASN A 309 -11.02 -6.62 2.37
C ASN A 309 -11.31 -7.39 3.67
N SER A 310 -10.43 -7.31 4.68
CA SER A 310 -10.61 -8.01 5.95
C SER A 310 -11.13 -7.08 7.06
N SER A 311 -11.64 -7.69 8.14
CA SER A 311 -11.93 -6.99 9.40
C SER A 311 -10.82 -7.28 10.38
N ASN A 312 -9.92 -6.30 10.55
CA ASN A 312 -8.67 -6.44 11.28
C ASN A 312 -8.56 -5.50 12.49
N ASP A 313 -9.68 -5.01 13.03
CA ASP A 313 -9.70 -4.41 14.38
C ASP A 313 -10.00 -5.47 15.46
N ASN A 314 -9.98 -5.05 16.73
CA ASN A 314 -10.28 -5.91 17.87
C ASN A 314 -10.95 -5.11 19.00
N PRO A 315 -11.95 -5.66 19.71
CA PRO A 315 -12.64 -6.93 19.40
C PRO A 315 -13.55 -6.79 18.19
N LEU A 316 -13.88 -7.92 17.57
CA LEU A 316 -14.89 -7.99 16.51
C LEU A 316 -16.26 -8.31 17.11
N ILE A 317 -17.30 -7.69 16.56
CA ILE A 317 -18.68 -7.77 17.01
C ILE A 317 -19.50 -8.55 15.99
N PHE A 318 -20.14 -9.61 16.45
CA PHE A 318 -20.99 -10.51 15.68
C PHE A 318 -22.40 -10.48 16.29
N PRO A 319 -23.28 -9.56 15.87
CA PRO A 319 -24.62 -9.37 16.44
C PRO A 319 -25.50 -10.62 16.39
N GLU A 320 -25.22 -11.53 15.46
CA GLU A 320 -25.90 -12.80 15.23
C GLU A 320 -25.55 -13.90 16.24
N LEU A 321 -24.43 -13.78 16.97
CA LEU A 321 -24.06 -14.74 18.01
C LEU A 321 -24.88 -14.51 19.28
N GLU A 322 -24.98 -15.51 20.15
CA GLU A 322 -25.65 -15.35 21.45
C GLU A 322 -24.75 -14.64 22.47
N GLU A 323 -25.36 -13.88 23.39
CA GLU A 323 -24.62 -13.30 24.52
C GLU A 323 -24.10 -14.41 25.46
N PRO A 324 -22.92 -14.22 26.10
CA PRO A 324 -22.07 -13.02 26.09
C PRO A 324 -21.03 -12.99 24.93
N LYS A 325 -21.12 -13.90 23.95
CA LYS A 325 -20.07 -14.12 22.94
C LYS A 325 -20.23 -13.27 21.66
N LYS A 326 -20.96 -12.16 21.74
CA LYS A 326 -21.13 -11.23 20.61
C LYS A 326 -19.87 -10.41 20.32
N ALA A 327 -19.05 -10.10 21.32
CA ALA A 327 -17.72 -9.53 21.11
C ALA A 327 -16.64 -10.61 21.27
N LEU A 328 -15.93 -10.89 20.18
CA LEU A 328 -14.85 -11.87 20.16
C LEU A 328 -13.51 -11.14 20.09
N SER A 329 -12.65 -11.40 21.07
CA SER A 329 -11.27 -10.93 21.06
C SER A 329 -10.42 -11.86 20.21
N GLY A 330 -9.67 -11.29 19.27
CA GLY A 330 -8.77 -11.99 18.37
C GLY A 330 -7.53 -11.17 18.05
N GLY A 331 -6.69 -11.69 17.15
CA GLY A 331 -5.43 -11.09 16.74
C GLY A 331 -5.41 -10.59 15.30
N ASN A 332 -6.59 -10.31 14.70
CA ASN A 332 -6.67 -9.97 13.28
C ASN A 332 -5.91 -8.68 12.91
N PHE A 333 -5.54 -7.85 13.88
CA PHE A 333 -4.71 -6.66 13.70
C PHE A 333 -3.23 -6.95 13.41
N HIS A 334 -2.79 -8.20 13.51
CA HIS A 334 -1.39 -8.56 13.32
C HIS A 334 -1.04 -8.69 11.82
N ALA A 335 -0.15 -7.84 11.33
CA ALA A 335 0.18 -7.69 9.91
C ALA A 335 1.19 -8.74 9.38
N GLN A 336 1.28 -9.94 9.96
CA GLN A 336 2.33 -10.91 9.57
C GLN A 336 2.26 -11.30 8.07
N PRO A 337 1.07 -11.56 7.48
CA PRO A 337 0.98 -11.85 6.06
C PRO A 337 1.47 -10.68 5.19
N VAL A 338 1.13 -9.45 5.58
CA VAL A 338 1.57 -8.22 4.88
C VAL A 338 3.07 -8.05 4.96
N ALA A 339 3.68 -8.32 6.11
CA ALA A 339 5.12 -8.21 6.31
C ALA A 339 5.89 -9.16 5.37
N PHE A 340 5.56 -10.46 5.38
CA PHE A 340 6.21 -11.41 4.47
C PHE A 340 5.98 -11.09 3.00
N ALA A 341 4.77 -10.64 2.65
CA ALA A 341 4.47 -10.24 1.29
C ALA A 341 5.29 -9.01 0.85
N ALA A 342 5.53 -8.05 1.75
CA ALA A 342 6.40 -6.91 1.49
C ALA A 342 7.87 -7.33 1.30
N ASP A 343 8.39 -8.23 2.14
CA ASP A 343 9.76 -8.76 2.00
C ASP A 343 9.95 -9.47 0.66
N PHE A 344 8.99 -10.33 0.29
CA PHE A 344 9.04 -11.04 -1.00
C PHE A 344 8.97 -10.09 -2.18
N LEU A 345 8.14 -9.04 -2.10
CA LEU A 345 8.09 -8.01 -3.13
C LEU A 345 9.42 -7.26 -3.24
N GLY A 346 10.02 -6.88 -2.12
CA GLY A 346 11.34 -6.21 -2.09
C GLY A 346 12.42 -7.02 -2.78
N ILE A 347 12.50 -8.32 -2.48
CA ILE A 347 13.43 -9.26 -3.13
C ILE A 347 13.14 -9.37 -4.63
N ALA A 348 11.88 -9.56 -5.02
CA ALA A 348 11.49 -9.73 -6.42
C ALA A 348 11.81 -8.48 -7.26
N LEU A 349 11.59 -7.28 -6.72
CA LEU A 349 11.88 -6.02 -7.42
C LEU A 349 13.38 -5.81 -7.66
N CYS A 350 14.26 -6.35 -6.82
CA CYS A 350 15.71 -6.30 -7.03
C CYS A 350 16.15 -7.02 -8.31
N GLU A 351 15.45 -8.09 -8.70
CA GLU A 351 15.76 -8.85 -9.91
C GLU A 351 15.46 -8.05 -11.18
N ILE A 352 14.41 -7.21 -11.18
CA ILE A 352 14.10 -6.31 -12.31
C ILE A 352 15.29 -5.37 -12.57
N GLY A 353 15.77 -4.69 -11.52
CA GLY A 353 16.90 -3.77 -11.63
C GLY A 353 18.18 -4.50 -12.02
N SER A 354 18.46 -5.65 -11.40
CA SER A 354 19.67 -6.44 -11.64
C SER A 354 19.78 -6.91 -13.09
N ILE A 355 18.71 -7.50 -13.65
CA ILE A 355 18.75 -8.00 -15.03
C ILE A 355 18.79 -6.85 -16.05
N ALA A 356 18.10 -5.73 -15.76
CA ALA A 356 18.13 -4.53 -16.60
C ALA A 356 19.52 -3.91 -16.65
N GLU A 357 20.22 -3.79 -15.52
CA GLU A 357 21.58 -3.25 -15.50
C GLU A 357 22.56 -4.14 -16.26
N ARG A 358 22.44 -5.49 -16.18
CA ARG A 358 23.26 -6.39 -17.00
C ARG A 358 23.05 -6.18 -18.50
N ARG A 359 21.86 -5.74 -18.92
CA ARG A 359 21.59 -5.33 -20.31
C ARG A 359 22.22 -3.99 -20.67
N ILE A 360 22.14 -3.00 -19.76
CA ILE A 360 22.81 -1.69 -19.93
C ILE A 360 24.32 -1.89 -20.09
N PHE A 361 24.94 -2.72 -19.25
CA PHE A 361 26.36 -3.07 -19.34
C PHE A 361 26.69 -3.67 -20.71
N ARG A 362 25.89 -4.64 -21.16
CA ARG A 362 26.08 -5.27 -22.47
C ARG A 362 26.00 -4.27 -23.62
N LEU A 363 25.00 -3.38 -23.64
CA LEU A 363 24.87 -2.34 -24.67
C LEU A 363 26.07 -1.38 -24.69
N SER A 364 26.68 -1.15 -23.53
CA SER A 364 27.79 -0.21 -23.35
C SER A 364 29.15 -0.81 -23.72
N ASP A 365 29.31 -2.12 -23.60
CA ASP A 365 30.59 -2.80 -23.87
C ASP A 365 30.73 -3.16 -25.36
N ARG A 366 31.74 -2.58 -26.02
CA ARG A 366 32.06 -2.80 -27.45
C ARG A 366 32.26 -4.25 -27.86
N ASN A 367 32.57 -5.14 -26.91
CA ASN A 367 32.80 -6.56 -27.18
C ASN A 367 31.52 -7.38 -27.06
N LEU A 368 30.45 -6.80 -26.51
CA LEU A 368 29.20 -7.48 -26.18
C LEU A 368 27.98 -6.89 -26.88
N ASN A 369 28.12 -5.72 -27.51
CA ASN A 369 27.02 -4.90 -28.01
C ASN A 369 26.71 -5.06 -29.51
N GLU A 370 27.17 -6.14 -30.14
CA GLU A 370 26.85 -6.49 -31.53
C GLU A 370 27.23 -5.41 -32.56
N GLY A 371 28.40 -4.79 -32.36
CA GLY A 371 28.96 -3.82 -33.30
C GLY A 371 28.48 -2.38 -33.10
N LEU A 372 27.69 -2.11 -32.05
CA LEU A 372 27.36 -0.75 -31.65
C LEU A 372 28.61 0.01 -31.16
N PRO A 373 28.63 1.36 -31.24
CA PRO A 373 29.73 2.15 -30.70
C PRO A 373 29.93 1.90 -29.20
N PRO A 374 31.17 1.92 -28.69
CA PRO A 374 31.44 1.81 -27.25
C PRO A 374 30.65 2.88 -26.48
N PHE A 375 30.03 2.47 -25.38
CA PHE A 375 29.17 3.31 -24.54
C PHE A 375 28.03 4.01 -25.30
N LEU A 376 27.67 3.52 -26.48
CA LEU A 376 26.71 4.15 -27.40
C LEU A 376 27.07 5.61 -27.74
N SER A 377 28.37 5.90 -27.76
CA SER A 377 28.93 7.23 -28.06
C SER A 377 28.90 7.51 -29.57
N ARG A 378 28.57 8.75 -29.97
CA ARG A 378 28.60 9.16 -31.39
C ARG A 378 30.02 9.41 -31.85
N ASN A 379 30.86 10.00 -30.97
CA ASN A 379 32.29 10.21 -31.20
C ASN A 379 33.14 9.57 -30.09
N PRO A 380 33.33 8.23 -30.09
CA PRO A 380 34.16 7.55 -29.10
C PRO A 380 35.55 8.18 -28.90
N GLY A 381 35.91 8.38 -27.64
CA GLY A 381 37.21 8.98 -27.24
C GLY A 381 37.13 10.47 -26.96
N VAL A 382 36.31 11.22 -27.71
CA VAL A 382 35.99 12.63 -27.39
C VAL A 382 34.78 12.70 -26.47
N GLU A 383 33.78 11.85 -26.71
CA GLU A 383 32.56 11.73 -25.92
C GLU A 383 32.57 10.44 -25.09
N SER A 384 32.17 10.55 -23.82
CA SER A 384 32.02 9.40 -22.91
C SER A 384 30.73 8.59 -23.15
N GLY A 385 29.83 9.06 -24.02
CA GLY A 385 28.53 8.42 -24.26
C GLY A 385 27.73 8.19 -22.97
N LEU A 386 27.20 6.99 -22.82
CA LEU A 386 26.40 6.56 -21.66
C LEU A 386 27.21 5.85 -20.57
N MET A 387 28.55 5.97 -20.58
CA MET A 387 29.43 5.32 -19.60
C MET A 387 29.02 5.61 -18.16
N ILE A 388 28.82 6.88 -17.82
CA ILE A 388 28.48 7.27 -16.44
C ILE A 388 27.05 6.85 -16.07
N ALA A 389 26.13 6.80 -17.04
CA ALA A 389 24.79 6.28 -16.79
C ALA A 389 24.82 4.79 -16.38
N GLN A 390 25.72 3.99 -16.97
CA GLN A 390 25.91 2.60 -16.55
C GLN A 390 26.48 2.49 -15.13
N TYR A 391 27.43 3.37 -14.74
CA TYR A 391 27.97 3.39 -13.37
C TYR A 391 26.88 3.72 -12.34
N THR A 392 26.04 4.71 -12.66
CA THR A 392 24.88 5.05 -11.83
C THR A 392 23.91 3.88 -11.72
N ALA A 393 23.58 3.20 -12.82
CA ALA A 393 22.70 2.03 -12.79
C ALA A 393 23.27 0.92 -11.89
N ALA A 394 24.57 0.64 -11.99
CA ALA A 394 25.23 -0.36 -11.15
C ALA A 394 25.19 0.00 -9.65
N ALA A 395 25.40 1.28 -9.32
CA ALA A 395 25.30 1.77 -7.95
C ALA A 395 23.88 1.61 -7.38
N LEU A 396 22.85 2.01 -8.14
CA LEU A 396 21.44 1.90 -7.73
C LEU A 396 21.00 0.45 -7.54
N VAL A 397 21.45 -0.48 -8.39
CA VAL A 397 21.19 -1.91 -8.21
C VAL A 397 21.81 -2.43 -6.92
N SER A 398 23.00 -1.96 -6.55
CA SER A 398 23.65 -2.35 -5.30
C SER A 398 22.92 -1.79 -4.07
N GLU A 399 22.40 -0.57 -4.16
CA GLU A 399 21.60 0.05 -3.10
C GLU A 399 20.28 -0.72 -2.89
N ASN A 400 19.56 -1.06 -3.97
CA ASN A 400 18.31 -1.81 -3.90
C ASN A 400 18.46 -3.15 -3.14
N LYS A 401 19.56 -3.87 -3.38
CA LYS A 401 19.85 -5.14 -2.69
C LYS A 401 19.96 -4.98 -1.17
N SER A 402 20.52 -3.86 -0.72
CA SER A 402 20.62 -3.55 0.71
C SER A 402 19.25 -3.24 1.32
N LEU A 403 18.32 -2.68 0.53
CA LEU A 403 16.95 -2.36 0.96
C LEU A 403 16.01 -3.57 0.98
N ALA A 404 16.39 -4.69 0.33
CA ALA A 404 15.58 -5.90 0.25
C ALA A 404 15.94 -6.96 1.31
N HIS A 405 16.72 -6.59 2.33
CA HIS A 405 16.94 -7.45 3.49
C HIS A 405 15.68 -7.41 4.39
N PRO A 406 15.08 -8.58 4.74
CA PRO A 406 14.01 -8.66 5.74
C PRO A 406 14.43 -8.20 7.14
#